data_AF-N9PVU7-F1
#
_entry.id   AF-N9PVU7-F1
#
_cell.length_a   1.000
_cell.length_b   1.000
_cell.length_c   1.000
_cell.angle_alpha   90.00
_cell.angle_beta   90.00
_cell.angle_gamma   90.00
#
_symmetry.space_group_name_H-M   'P 1'
#
loop_
_entity.id
_entity.type
_entity.pdbx_description
1 polymer ?
#
loop_
_entity_poly.entity_id
_entity_poly.type
_entity_poly.pdbx_seq_one_letter_code
_entity_poly.pdbx_strand_id
1 'polypeptide(L)'
;MKKNSVFLYYLDVTAPFYYFYLVPVAIALVIVSFDFSFYGIFPNTITSTLSSQHKFLNDFFALCNFLVIGLIFVNYLRYPLRAPYVRQIREHYARLNKNQQSINGWLGIVFFCFILCIINLVWFLIDDEALPSYKEWRRGDTLTYLRNFAHPYISTFAISFQYVVTVFLVLMFTNILNNRKYRSN
;
A
#
# COMPACT_ATOMS: atom_id res chain seq x y z
N MET A 1 9.95 5.80 -26.74
CA MET A 1 10.33 6.06 -25.33
C MET A 1 9.10 5.87 -24.45
N LYS A 2 9.10 4.87 -23.54
CA LYS A 2 8.02 4.69 -22.57
C LYS A 2 7.93 5.96 -21.71
N LYS A 3 6.80 6.67 -21.75
CA LYS A 3 6.49 7.73 -20.81
C LYS A 3 6.25 7.07 -19.46
N ASN A 4 7.31 6.81 -18.69
CA ASN A 4 7.13 6.39 -17.31
C ASN A 4 6.42 7.54 -16.60
N SER A 5 5.25 7.25 -16.03
CA SER A 5 4.47 8.26 -15.35
C SER A 5 5.31 8.85 -14.22
N VAL A 6 5.16 10.14 -13.96
CA VAL A 6 5.89 10.84 -12.89
C VAL A 6 5.79 10.09 -11.56
N PHE A 7 4.63 9.45 -11.31
CA PHE A 7 4.35 8.63 -10.14
C PHE A 7 5.32 7.44 -9.97
N LEU A 8 5.76 6.84 -11.07
CA LEU A 8 6.62 5.64 -11.04
C LEU A 8 8.12 5.98 -10.98
N TYR A 9 8.50 7.24 -11.19
CA TYR A 9 9.92 7.63 -11.21
C TYR A 9 10.66 7.23 -9.93
N TYR A 10 10.06 7.47 -8.76
CA TYR A 10 10.70 7.18 -7.47
C TYR A 10 11.00 5.69 -7.29
N LEU A 11 10.11 4.84 -7.77
CA LEU A 11 10.31 3.40 -7.72
C LEU A 11 11.30 2.98 -8.81
N ASP A 12 11.16 3.45 -10.04
CA ASP A 12 12.09 3.14 -11.13
C ASP A 12 13.55 3.50 -10.82
N VAL A 13 13.81 4.50 -9.98
CA VAL A 13 15.17 4.89 -9.56
C VAL A 13 15.74 3.96 -8.49
N THR A 14 14.94 3.42 -7.58
CA THR A 14 15.42 2.54 -6.49
C THR A 14 15.34 1.06 -6.87
N ALA A 15 14.20 0.60 -7.35
CA ALA A 15 14.00 -0.68 -8.02
C ALA A 15 12.61 -0.68 -8.69
N PRO A 16 12.48 -1.21 -9.91
CA PRO A 16 11.22 -1.19 -10.64
C PRO A 16 10.03 -1.64 -9.78
N PHE A 17 8.93 -0.88 -9.81
CA PHE A 17 7.74 -1.11 -8.96
C PHE A 17 7.25 -2.55 -8.99
N TYR A 18 7.37 -3.22 -10.15
CA TYR A 18 6.97 -4.61 -10.29
C TYR A 18 7.75 -5.55 -9.38
N TYR A 19 9.02 -5.27 -9.03
CA TYR A 19 9.75 -6.09 -8.06
C TYR A 19 9.18 -5.94 -6.66
N PHE A 20 8.82 -4.71 -6.25
CA PHE A 20 8.20 -4.46 -4.96
C PHE A 20 6.81 -5.09 -4.83
N TYR A 21 6.17 -5.50 -5.93
CA TYR A 21 4.92 -6.25 -5.90
C TYR A 21 5.12 -7.75 -6.10
N LEU A 22 5.75 -8.15 -7.21
CA LEU A 22 5.89 -9.55 -7.60
C LEU A 22 6.77 -10.34 -6.63
N VAL A 23 7.81 -9.75 -6.06
CA VAL A 23 8.70 -10.46 -5.13
C VAL A 23 7.98 -10.81 -3.83
N PRO A 24 7.31 -9.86 -3.13
CA PRO A 24 6.50 -10.21 -1.97
C PRO A 24 5.40 -11.24 -2.29
N VAL A 25 4.70 -11.08 -3.41
CA VAL A 25 3.64 -12.04 -3.80
C VAL A 25 4.21 -13.43 -4.05
N ALA A 26 5.32 -13.55 -4.77
CA ALA A 26 5.96 -14.84 -5.04
C ALA A 26 6.43 -15.50 -3.75
N ILE A 27 7.07 -14.75 -2.85
CA ILE A 27 7.48 -15.25 -1.53
C ILE A 27 6.25 -15.74 -0.75
N ALA A 28 5.19 -14.94 -0.69
CA ALA A 28 3.97 -15.30 0.03
C ALA A 28 3.35 -16.59 -0.52
N LEU A 29 3.22 -16.72 -1.84
CA LEU A 29 2.70 -17.92 -2.51
C LEU A 29 3.54 -19.17 -2.20
N VAL A 30 4.87 -19.04 -2.22
CA VAL A 30 5.77 -20.14 -1.86
C VAL A 30 5.56 -20.54 -0.41
N ILE A 31 5.57 -19.59 0.52
CA ILE A 31 5.47 -19.89 1.96
C ILE A 31 4.12 -20.52 2.31
N VAL A 32 3.01 -20.00 1.79
CA VAL A 32 1.68 -20.60 2.06
C VAL A 32 1.47 -21.97 1.40
N SER A 33 2.38 -22.41 0.54
CA SER A 33 2.37 -23.76 -0.03
C SER A 33 2.90 -24.82 0.95
N PHE A 34 3.56 -24.40 2.05
CA PHE A 34 4.11 -25.30 3.06
C PHE A 34 3.27 -25.29 4.33
N ASP A 35 3.34 -26.40 5.06
CA ASP A 35 2.89 -26.47 6.44
C ASP A 35 3.99 -25.98 7.37
N PHE A 36 3.71 -24.94 8.15
CA PHE A 36 4.66 -24.36 9.10
C PHE A 36 3.96 -23.82 10.34
N SER A 37 4.73 -23.70 11.42
CA SER A 37 4.31 -23.01 12.65
C SER A 37 4.76 -21.56 12.59
N PHE A 38 3.83 -20.62 12.69
CA PHE A 38 4.14 -19.20 12.78
C PHE A 38 3.28 -18.53 13.85
N TYR A 39 3.96 -17.97 14.85
CA TYR A 39 3.30 -17.40 16.02
C TYR A 39 2.81 -15.97 15.80
N GLY A 40 3.36 -15.23 14.83
CA GLY A 40 3.15 -13.79 14.68
C GLY A 40 4.35 -12.96 15.14
N ILE A 41 4.46 -11.76 14.60
CA ILE A 41 5.46 -10.73 14.92
C ILE A 41 4.77 -9.56 15.62
N PHE A 42 3.60 -9.12 15.14
CA PHE A 42 2.86 -8.03 15.76
C PHE A 42 2.01 -8.52 16.95
N PRO A 43 1.85 -7.72 18.03
CA PRO A 43 1.09 -8.12 19.21
C PRO A 43 -0.30 -8.69 18.90
N ASN A 44 -1.05 -8.03 18.02
CA ASN A 44 -2.42 -8.45 17.66
C ASN A 44 -2.42 -9.76 16.86
N THR A 45 -1.37 -10.02 16.08
CA THR A 45 -1.22 -11.28 15.34
C THR A 45 -0.86 -12.43 16.28
N ILE A 46 0.00 -12.15 17.27
CA ILE A 46 0.42 -13.11 18.29
C ILE A 46 -0.79 -13.61 19.07
N THR A 47 -1.67 -12.70 19.50
CA THR A 47 -2.86 -13.03 20.29
C THR A 47 -4.00 -13.61 19.48
N SER A 48 -3.98 -13.50 18.14
CA SER A 48 -5.06 -14.01 17.30
C SER A 48 -5.09 -15.54 17.24
N THR A 49 -6.26 -16.09 16.95
CA THR A 49 -6.53 -17.52 16.78
C THR A 49 -6.43 -17.98 15.32
N LEU A 50 -6.01 -17.09 14.42
CA LEU A 50 -5.83 -17.37 13.00
C LEU A 50 -4.80 -18.49 12.75
N SER A 51 -4.94 -19.20 11.64
CA SER A 51 -3.93 -20.19 11.20
C SER A 51 -2.55 -19.54 10.97
N SER A 52 -1.48 -20.32 11.07
CA SER A 52 -0.10 -19.87 10.80
C SER A 52 0.06 -19.11 9.48
N GLN A 53 -0.61 -19.58 8.42
CA GLN A 53 -0.52 -18.98 7.09
C GLN A 53 -1.14 -17.58 7.05
N HIS A 54 -2.34 -17.42 7.63
CA HIS A 54 -3.01 -16.12 7.73
C HIS A 54 -2.23 -15.13 8.62
N LYS A 55 -1.69 -15.60 9.75
CA LYS A 55 -0.79 -14.80 10.60
C LYS A 55 0.44 -14.32 9.84
N PHE A 56 1.08 -15.24 9.11
CA PHE A 56 2.23 -14.92 8.26
C PHE A 56 1.87 -13.90 7.19
N LEU A 57 0.79 -14.12 6.44
CA LEU A 57 0.37 -13.21 5.36
C LEU A 57 0.13 -11.80 5.88
N ASN A 58 -0.56 -11.65 7.01
CA ASN A 58 -0.80 -10.35 7.61
C ASN A 58 0.51 -9.61 7.94
N ASP A 59 1.39 -10.28 8.68
CA ASP A 59 2.61 -9.66 9.20
C ASP A 59 3.64 -9.41 8.10
N PHE A 60 3.76 -10.35 7.16
CA PHE A 60 4.65 -10.24 6.02
C PHE A 60 4.27 -9.05 5.14
N PHE A 61 3.00 -8.94 4.73
CA PHE A 61 2.57 -7.82 3.89
C PHE A 61 2.55 -6.49 4.64
N ALA A 62 2.26 -6.48 5.95
CA ALA A 62 2.41 -5.28 6.77
C ALA A 62 3.87 -4.79 6.80
N LEU A 63 4.83 -5.69 7.02
CA LEU A 63 6.26 -5.35 6.99
C LEU A 63 6.71 -4.86 5.60
N CYS A 64 6.31 -5.56 4.53
CA CYS A 64 6.59 -5.11 3.16
C CYS A 64 6.03 -3.71 2.90
N ASN A 65 4.80 -3.44 3.36
CA ASN A 65 4.17 -2.14 3.22
C ASN A 65 4.97 -1.04 3.94
N PHE A 66 5.33 -1.23 5.22
CA PHE A 66 6.13 -0.24 5.95
C PHE A 66 7.51 0.00 5.33
N LEU A 67 8.16 -1.07 4.86
CA LEU A 67 9.45 -0.98 4.18
C LEU A 67 9.33 -0.16 2.90
N VAL A 68 8.35 -0.46 2.03
CA VAL A 68 8.17 0.26 0.76
C VAL A 68 7.78 1.72 0.98
N ILE A 69 6.89 2.00 1.94
CA ILE A 69 6.57 3.36 2.35
C ILE A 69 7.85 4.10 2.77
N GLY A 70 8.66 3.50 3.65
CA GLY A 70 9.93 4.06 4.11
C GLY A 70 10.87 4.37 2.95
N LEU A 71 11.04 3.44 2.01
CA LEU A 71 11.87 3.64 0.82
C LEU A 71 11.37 4.80 -0.07
N ILE A 72 10.06 4.91 -0.29
CA ILE A 72 9.48 5.99 -1.09
C ILE A 72 9.77 7.36 -0.43
N PHE A 73 9.58 7.47 0.88
CA PHE A 73 9.84 8.73 1.60
C PHE A 73 11.33 9.07 1.68
N VAL A 74 12.21 8.10 1.95
CA VAL A 74 13.67 8.31 1.89
C VAL A 74 14.09 8.81 0.52
N ASN A 75 13.53 8.24 -0.55
CA ASN A 75 13.84 8.65 -1.90
C ASN A 75 13.33 10.08 -2.18
N TYR A 76 12.09 10.40 -1.81
CA TYR A 76 11.52 11.73 -1.92
C TYR A 76 12.36 12.82 -1.22
N LEU A 77 12.88 12.52 -0.02
CA LEU A 77 13.70 13.45 0.75
C LEU A 77 15.11 13.61 0.18
N ARG A 78 15.74 12.51 -0.23
CA ARG A 78 17.16 12.47 -0.59
C ARG A 78 17.45 12.77 -2.06
N TYR A 79 16.56 12.41 -2.97
CA TYR A 79 16.81 12.53 -4.41
C TYR A 79 15.83 13.51 -5.07
N PRO A 80 16.31 14.68 -5.52
CA PRO A 80 15.47 15.59 -6.28
C PRO A 80 15.09 14.99 -7.65
N LEU A 81 13.91 15.35 -8.13
CA LEU A 81 13.44 14.96 -9.46
C LEU A 81 14.30 15.64 -10.52
N ARG A 82 14.63 14.91 -11.59
CA ARG A 82 15.34 15.51 -12.73
C ARG A 82 14.46 16.57 -13.40
N ALA A 83 15.11 17.59 -13.99
CA ALA A 83 14.47 18.69 -14.70
C ALA A 83 13.33 18.31 -15.68
N PRO A 84 13.42 17.25 -16.52
CA PRO A 84 12.30 16.87 -17.39
C PRO A 84 11.04 16.46 -16.62
N TYR A 85 11.16 15.76 -15.49
CA TYR A 85 10.01 15.37 -14.68
C TYR A 85 9.43 16.56 -13.93
N VAL A 86 10.28 17.47 -13.44
CA VAL A 86 9.83 18.73 -12.84
C VAL A 86 9.00 19.56 -13.84
N ARG A 87 9.44 19.62 -15.11
CA ARG A 87 8.66 20.29 -16.18
C ARG A 87 7.32 19.60 -16.41
N GLN A 88 7.30 18.26 -16.52
CA GLN A 88 6.05 17.50 -16.69
C GLN A 88 5.07 17.71 -15.53
N ILE A 89 5.55 17.75 -14.29
CA ILE A 89 4.75 18.04 -13.09
C ILE A 89 4.12 19.42 -13.19
N ARG A 90 4.92 20.45 -13.52
CA ARG A 90 4.44 21.83 -13.66
C ARG A 90 3.41 21.96 -14.79
N GLU A 91 3.68 21.36 -15.95
CA GLU A 91 2.77 21.36 -17.09
C GLU A 91 1.46 20.63 -16.78
N HIS A 92 1.53 19.49 -16.12
CA HIS A 92 0.35 18.74 -15.70
C HIS A 92 -0.49 19.57 -14.72
N TYR A 93 0.16 20.18 -13.72
CA TYR A 93 -0.51 21.02 -12.74
C TYR A 93 -1.19 22.24 -13.38
N ALA A 94 -0.52 22.92 -14.32
CA ALA A 94 -1.06 24.08 -15.01
C ALA A 94 -2.34 23.76 -15.82
N ARG A 95 -2.53 22.51 -16.24
CA ARG A 95 -3.72 22.05 -16.97
C ARG A 95 -4.88 21.61 -16.06
N LEU A 96 -4.65 21.46 -14.75
CA LEU A 96 -5.69 21.05 -13.80
C LEU A 96 -6.67 22.20 -13.52
N ASN A 97 -7.96 21.89 -13.42
CA ASN A 97 -8.99 22.86 -13.04
C ASN A 97 -8.88 23.24 -11.54
N LYS A 98 -9.46 24.37 -11.11
CA LYS A 98 -9.39 24.88 -9.72
C LYS A 98 -9.78 23.83 -8.66
N ASN A 99 -10.78 23.00 -8.94
CA ASN A 99 -11.22 21.92 -8.03
C ASN A 99 -10.20 20.79 -7.91
N GLN A 100 -9.42 20.50 -8.95
CA GLN A 100 -8.35 19.50 -8.89
C GLN A 100 -7.08 20.07 -8.28
N GLN A 101 -6.87 21.38 -8.42
CA GLN A 101 -5.78 22.09 -7.76
C GLN A 101 -5.97 22.15 -6.23
N SER A 102 -7.21 22.14 -5.72
CA SER A 102 -7.47 22.15 -4.27
C SER A 102 -6.99 20.87 -3.57
N ILE A 103 -7.03 19.72 -4.26
CA ILE A 103 -6.48 18.43 -3.78
C ILE A 103 -4.95 18.49 -3.61
N ASN A 104 -4.27 19.37 -4.34
CA ASN A 104 -2.84 19.60 -4.17
C ASN A 104 -2.53 20.67 -3.08
N GLY A 105 -3.56 21.19 -2.41
CA GLY A 105 -3.46 22.11 -1.29
C GLY A 105 -3.13 21.44 0.04
N TRP A 106 -3.06 22.23 1.11
CA TRP A 106 -2.82 21.72 2.47
C TRP A 106 -3.93 20.77 2.93
N LEU A 107 -5.17 21.06 2.56
CA LEU A 107 -6.33 20.23 2.90
C LEU A 107 -6.25 18.84 2.25
N GLY A 108 -5.75 18.76 1.02
CA GLY A 108 -5.50 17.48 0.35
C GLY A 108 -4.35 16.69 0.98
N ILE A 109 -3.30 17.35 1.46
CA ILE A 109 -2.24 16.68 2.25
C ILE A 109 -2.83 16.03 3.50
N VAL A 110 -3.59 16.80 4.28
CA VAL A 110 -4.23 16.30 5.51
C VAL A 110 -5.15 15.13 5.19
N PHE A 111 -5.96 15.24 4.12
CA PHE A 111 -6.84 14.17 3.67
C PHE A 111 -6.07 12.90 3.29
N PHE A 112 -4.99 13.00 2.51
CA PHE A 112 -4.18 11.83 2.15
C PHE A 112 -3.48 11.21 3.36
N CYS A 113 -2.96 12.02 4.28
CA CYS A 113 -2.40 11.51 5.54
C CYS A 113 -3.46 10.73 6.33
N PHE A 114 -4.68 11.27 6.44
CA PHE A 114 -5.78 10.62 7.13
C PHE A 114 -6.16 9.27 6.48
N ILE A 115 -6.32 9.24 5.16
CA ILE A 115 -6.64 8.00 4.42
C ILE A 115 -5.53 6.96 4.55
N LEU A 116 -4.26 7.37 4.42
CA LEU A 116 -3.12 6.47 4.58
C LEU A 116 -3.06 5.92 6.00
N CYS A 117 -3.29 6.73 7.04
CA CYS A 117 -3.37 6.23 8.41
C CYS A 117 -4.48 5.18 8.57
N ILE A 118 -5.68 5.43 8.07
CA ILE A 118 -6.81 4.47 8.16
C ILE A 118 -6.49 3.16 7.44
N ILE A 119 -5.99 3.22 6.21
CA ILE A 119 -5.68 2.02 5.43
C ILE A 119 -4.55 1.21 6.08
N ASN A 120 -3.56 1.89 6.68
CA ASN A 120 -2.48 1.20 7.39
C ASN A 120 -2.91 0.65 8.75
N LEU A 121 -3.92 1.24 9.42
CA LEU A 121 -4.48 0.69 10.66
C LEU A 121 -5.07 -0.70 10.46
N VAL A 122 -5.56 -1.01 9.25
CA VAL A 122 -6.12 -2.32 8.90
C VAL A 122 -5.12 -3.45 9.23
N TRP A 123 -3.81 -3.26 9.06
CA TRP A 123 -2.79 -4.27 9.39
C TRP A 123 -2.77 -4.68 10.86
N PHE A 124 -3.23 -3.81 11.75
CA PHE A 124 -3.30 -4.05 13.18
C PHE A 124 -4.71 -4.46 13.64
N LEU A 125 -5.74 -4.15 12.85
CA LEU A 125 -7.11 -4.57 13.11
C LEU A 125 -7.30 -5.99 12.56
N ILE A 126 -7.03 -6.97 13.41
CA ILE A 126 -7.30 -8.39 13.15
C ILE A 126 -8.61 -8.74 13.82
N ASP A 127 -9.54 -9.23 13.02
CA ASP A 127 -10.83 -9.76 13.45
C ASP A 127 -10.80 -11.27 13.24
N ASP A 128 -10.57 -12.01 14.31
CA ASP A 128 -10.55 -13.46 14.34
C ASP A 128 -11.82 -14.05 14.96
N GLU A 129 -12.87 -13.23 15.14
CA GLU A 129 -14.18 -13.73 15.54
C GLU A 129 -14.76 -14.65 14.44
N ALA A 130 -15.46 -15.68 14.87
CA ALA A 130 -16.10 -16.61 13.96
C ALA A 130 -17.15 -15.85 13.13
N LEU A 131 -16.97 -15.82 11.81
CA LEU A 131 -17.92 -15.19 10.91
C LEU A 131 -19.28 -15.90 10.96
N PRO A 132 -20.39 -15.15 10.92
CA PRO A 132 -21.73 -15.73 10.83
C PRO A 132 -21.90 -16.51 9.53
N SER A 133 -22.99 -17.27 9.43
CA SER A 133 -23.32 -18.01 8.20
C SER A 133 -23.33 -17.08 6.98
N TYR A 134 -22.88 -17.58 5.82
CA TYR A 134 -22.79 -16.79 4.58
C TYR A 134 -24.09 -16.04 4.22
N LYS A 135 -25.25 -16.60 4.60
CA LYS A 135 -26.57 -15.97 4.37
C LYS A 135 -26.78 -14.67 5.17
N GLU A 136 -26.01 -14.47 6.23
CA GLU A 136 -26.10 -13.34 7.15
C GLU A 136 -24.95 -12.34 6.97
N TRP A 137 -24.07 -12.58 5.99
CA TRP A 137 -22.90 -11.74 5.75
C TRP A 137 -23.30 -10.29 5.42
N ARG A 138 -22.71 -9.37 6.17
CA ARG A 138 -22.71 -7.94 5.88
C ARG A 138 -21.59 -7.61 4.88
N ARG A 139 -21.63 -6.40 4.31
CA ARG A 139 -20.63 -5.96 3.32
C ARG A 139 -19.17 -5.99 3.83
N GLY A 140 -18.96 -5.89 5.15
CA GLY A 140 -17.62 -5.98 5.76
C GLY A 140 -17.09 -7.41 5.87
N ASP A 141 -17.99 -8.38 6.06
CA ASP A 141 -17.68 -9.77 6.39
C ASP A 141 -16.95 -10.48 5.25
N THR A 142 -17.18 -10.05 3.99
CA THR A 142 -16.48 -10.60 2.83
C THR A 142 -14.99 -10.27 2.87
N LEU A 143 -14.62 -9.06 3.30
CA LEU A 143 -13.21 -8.65 3.39
C LEU A 143 -12.51 -9.38 4.55
N THR A 144 -13.19 -9.48 5.69
CA THR A 144 -12.72 -10.27 6.84
C THR A 144 -12.52 -11.73 6.44
N TYR A 145 -13.47 -12.33 5.74
CA TYR A 145 -13.36 -13.69 5.21
C TYR A 145 -12.15 -13.86 4.30
N LEU A 146 -12.04 -13.03 3.26
CA LEU A 146 -10.95 -13.12 2.29
C LEU A 146 -9.58 -12.99 2.95
N ARG A 147 -9.47 -12.17 4.00
CA ARG A 147 -8.21 -11.89 4.67
C ARG A 147 -7.83 -12.93 5.72
N ASN A 148 -8.81 -13.49 6.43
CA ASN A 148 -8.56 -14.24 7.67
C ASN A 148 -8.98 -15.72 7.61
N PHE A 149 -9.91 -16.08 6.72
CA PHE A 149 -10.57 -17.39 6.74
C PHE A 149 -10.62 -18.10 5.38
N ALA A 150 -10.36 -17.40 4.27
CA ALA A 150 -10.35 -18.00 2.95
C ALA A 150 -9.17 -18.98 2.77
N HIS A 151 -9.15 -19.67 1.64
CA HIS A 151 -7.99 -20.50 1.32
C HIS A 151 -6.72 -19.60 1.25
N PRO A 152 -5.57 -20.00 1.83
CA PRO A 152 -4.36 -19.17 1.93
C PRO A 152 -3.92 -18.53 0.60
N TYR A 153 -4.04 -19.25 -0.53
CA TYR A 153 -3.81 -18.67 -1.86
C TYR A 153 -4.75 -17.51 -2.19
N ILE A 154 -6.05 -17.63 -1.91
CA ILE A 154 -7.04 -16.56 -2.13
C ILE A 154 -6.71 -15.37 -1.23
N SER A 155 -6.40 -15.62 0.04
CA SER A 155 -5.99 -14.58 1.00
C SER A 155 -4.71 -13.89 0.57
N THR A 156 -3.76 -14.61 -0.01
CA THR A 156 -2.53 -14.04 -0.57
C THR A 156 -2.85 -12.99 -1.63
N PHE A 157 -3.79 -13.27 -2.56
CA PHE A 157 -4.20 -12.30 -3.57
C PHE A 157 -4.99 -11.11 -2.99
N ALA A 158 -5.88 -11.36 -2.03
CA ALA A 158 -6.65 -10.29 -1.40
C ALA A 158 -5.75 -9.32 -0.62
N ILE A 159 -4.82 -9.86 0.18
CA ILE A 159 -3.88 -9.07 0.98
C ILE A 159 -2.85 -8.38 0.07
N SER A 160 -2.38 -9.04 -0.99
CA SER A 160 -1.47 -8.42 -1.95
C SER A 160 -2.12 -7.26 -2.70
N PHE A 161 -3.42 -7.36 -3.01
CA PHE A 161 -4.17 -6.26 -3.62
C PHE A 161 -4.25 -5.05 -2.68
N GLN A 162 -4.57 -5.26 -1.40
CA GLN A 162 -4.56 -4.20 -0.39
C GLN A 162 -3.18 -3.53 -0.29
N TYR A 163 -2.11 -4.33 -0.29
CA TYR A 163 -0.75 -3.84 -0.30
C TYR A 163 -0.47 -2.93 -1.51
N VAL A 164 -0.84 -3.35 -2.74
CA VAL A 164 -0.68 -2.54 -3.96
C VAL A 164 -1.45 -1.23 -3.89
N VAL A 165 -2.70 -1.27 -3.43
CA VAL A 165 -3.53 -0.07 -3.28
C VAL A 165 -2.86 0.92 -2.32
N THR A 166 -2.29 0.42 -1.22
CA THR A 166 -1.59 1.27 -0.24
C THR A 166 -0.37 1.92 -0.88
N VAL A 167 0.49 1.15 -1.57
CA VAL A 167 1.67 1.71 -2.24
C VAL A 167 1.27 2.73 -3.31
N PHE A 168 0.22 2.46 -4.08
CA PHE A 168 -0.29 3.40 -5.08
C PHE A 168 -0.73 4.73 -4.45
N LEU A 169 -1.47 4.69 -3.35
CA LEU A 169 -1.89 5.89 -2.62
C LEU A 169 -0.70 6.67 -2.07
N VAL A 170 0.34 5.99 -1.59
CA VAL A 170 1.58 6.62 -1.11
C VAL A 170 2.29 7.35 -2.25
N LEU A 171 2.38 6.75 -3.44
CA LEU A 171 2.96 7.40 -4.62
C LEU A 171 2.15 8.63 -5.07
N MET A 172 0.83 8.53 -5.04
CA MET A 172 -0.04 9.69 -5.31
C MET A 172 0.23 10.81 -4.32
N PHE A 173 0.35 10.48 -3.03
CA PHE A 173 0.69 11.44 -1.99
C PHE A 173 2.06 12.09 -2.21
N THR A 174 3.09 11.30 -2.53
CA THR A 174 4.42 11.83 -2.87
C THR A 174 4.36 12.76 -4.08
N ASN A 175 3.54 12.47 -5.09
CA ASN A 175 3.34 13.37 -6.22
C ASN A 175 2.70 14.72 -5.81
N ILE A 176 1.73 14.70 -4.88
CA ILE A 176 1.16 15.93 -4.31
C ILE A 176 2.23 16.76 -3.59
N LEU A 177 3.08 16.10 -2.80
CA LEU A 177 4.20 16.76 -2.13
C LEU A 177 5.18 17.38 -3.13
N ASN A 178 5.51 16.67 -4.21
CA ASN A 178 6.37 17.18 -5.27
C ASN A 178 5.76 18.36 -6.03
N ASN A 179 4.47 18.30 -6.36
CA ASN A 179 3.75 19.43 -6.95
C ASN A 179 3.99 20.69 -6.12
N ARG A 180 3.89 20.60 -4.79
CA ARG A 180 4.16 21.74 -3.91
C ARG A 180 5.63 22.13 -3.87
N LYS A 181 6.54 21.16 -3.71
CA LYS A 181 7.99 21.38 -3.63
C LYS A 181 8.51 22.12 -4.85
N TYR A 182 8.06 21.77 -6.05
CA TYR A 182 8.55 22.37 -7.31
C TYR A 182 7.68 23.48 -7.88
N ARG A 183 6.53 23.81 -7.27
CA ARG A 183 5.72 24.97 -7.65
C ARG A 183 6.30 26.29 -7.12
N SER A 184 7.10 26.24 -6.05
CA SER A 184 7.63 27.42 -5.35
C SER A 184 8.98 27.94 -5.88
N ASN A 185 9.51 27.38 -6.97
CA ASN A 185 10.76 27.82 -7.62
C ASN A 185 10.50 28.28 -9.06
#